data_AF-K7YVU2-F1
#
_entry.id   AF-K7YVU2-F1
#
_cell.length_a   1.000
_cell.length_b   1.000
_cell.length_c   1.000
_cell.angle_alpha   90.00
_cell.angle_beta   90.00
_cell.angle_gamma   90.00
#
_symmetry.space_group_name_H-M   'P 1'
#
loop_
_entity.id
_entity.type
_entity.pdbx_description
1 polymer ?
#
loop_
_entity_poly.entity_id
_entity_poly.type
_entity_poly.pdbx_seq_one_letter_code
_entity_poly.pdbx_strand_id
1 'polypeptide(L)'
;MNKDIIQGKWKEIKGDLHKAWGNITDDEWDKTKGDATAIAGILQQKYGMAKDEASEKVSSVFAKYASSARESLDKPTSPSRRPQQ
;
A
#
# COMPACT_ATOMS: atom_id res chain seq x y z
N MET A 1 2.83 11.34 5.77
CA MET A 1 3.93 10.49 5.26
C MET A 1 5.06 11.39 4.75
N ASN A 2 6.34 11.06 5.05
CA ASN A 2 7.49 11.73 4.46
C ASN A 2 7.62 11.30 2.99
N LYS A 3 7.02 12.10 2.09
CA LYS A 3 6.92 11.85 0.64
C LYS A 3 8.30 11.73 -0.04
N ASP A 4 9.32 12.34 0.55
CA ASP A 4 10.71 12.33 0.07
C ASP A 4 11.34 10.92 0.09
N ILE A 5 11.18 10.18 1.19
CA ILE A 5 11.71 8.81 1.32
C ILE A 5 11.03 7.85 0.35
N ILE A 6 9.71 8.02 0.17
CA ILE A 6 8.92 7.23 -0.77
C ILE A 6 9.40 7.45 -2.20
N GLN A 7 9.68 8.69 -2.61
CA GLN A 7 10.21 8.99 -3.95
C GLN A 7 11.59 8.35 -4.16
N GLY A 8 12.48 8.42 -3.17
CA GLY A 8 13.82 7.82 -3.25
C GLY A 8 13.80 6.29 -3.36
N LYS A 9 12.90 5.63 -2.62
CA LYS A 9 12.72 4.16 -2.65
C LYS A 9 11.60 3.69 -3.57
N TRP A 10 11.03 4.57 -4.39
CA TRP A 10 9.85 4.26 -5.21
C TRP A 10 10.11 3.08 -6.15
N LYS A 11 11.30 2.99 -6.72
CA LYS A 11 11.71 1.90 -7.59
C LYS A 11 11.71 0.53 -6.89
N GLU A 12 12.12 0.48 -5.62
CA GLU A 12 12.04 -0.74 -4.81
C GLU A 12 10.59 -1.08 -4.45
N ILE A 13 9.84 -0.07 -4.00
CA ILE A 13 8.42 -0.20 -3.64
C ILE A 13 7.63 -0.76 -4.83
N LYS A 14 7.78 -0.16 -6.01
CA LYS A 14 7.12 -0.60 -7.26
C LYS A 14 7.41 -2.08 -7.57
N GLY A 15 8.66 -2.53 -7.37
CA GLY A 15 9.01 -3.93 -7.56
C GLY A 15 8.26 -4.88 -6.61
N ASP A 16 8.10 -4.48 -5.36
CA ASP A 16 7.35 -5.26 -4.35
C ASP A 16 5.83 -5.20 -4.62
N LEU A 17 5.30 -4.03 -4.99
CA LEU A 17 3.91 -3.86 -5.41
C LEU A 17 3.59 -4.77 -6.60
N HIS A 18 4.45 -4.80 -7.62
CA HIS A 18 4.27 -5.65 -8.78
C HIS A 18 4.29 -7.15 -8.44
N LYS A 19 5.10 -7.56 -7.45
CA LYS A 19 5.09 -8.95 -6.94
C LYS A 19 3.84 -9.27 -6.14
N ALA A 20 3.38 -8.35 -5.30
CA ALA A 20 2.19 -8.53 -4.47
C ALA A 20 0.89 -8.50 -5.30
N TRP A 21 0.86 -7.66 -6.34
CA TRP A 21 -0.28 -7.43 -7.22
C TRP A 21 0.12 -7.57 -8.68
N GLY A 22 0.47 -8.80 -9.09
CA GLY A 22 0.90 -9.12 -10.46
C GLY A 22 -0.12 -8.87 -11.56
N ASN A 23 -1.35 -8.44 -11.24
CA ASN A 23 -2.36 -8.03 -12.22
C ASN A 23 -2.21 -6.57 -12.66
N ILE A 24 -1.39 -5.79 -11.96
CA ILE A 24 -1.12 -4.38 -12.24
C ILE A 24 0.27 -4.27 -12.84
N THR A 25 0.34 -3.70 -14.04
CA THR A 25 1.58 -3.58 -14.81
C THR A 25 2.50 -2.53 -14.19
N ASP A 26 3.81 -2.66 -14.45
CA ASP A 26 4.80 -1.70 -13.98
C ASP A 26 4.50 -0.25 -14.43
N ASP A 27 3.98 -0.06 -15.64
CA ASP A 27 3.56 1.26 -16.16
C ASP A 27 2.42 1.90 -15.35
N GLU A 28 1.43 1.10 -14.93
CA GLU A 28 0.35 1.59 -14.06
C GLU A 28 0.90 2.03 -12.71
N TRP A 29 1.83 1.28 -12.13
CA TRP A 29 2.52 1.72 -10.93
C TRP A 29 3.27 3.03 -11.19
N ASP A 30 4.03 3.12 -12.27
CA ASP A 30 4.83 4.30 -12.59
C ASP A 30 4.00 5.59 -12.65
N LYS A 31 2.83 5.51 -13.27
CA LYS A 31 1.86 6.61 -13.36
C LYS A 31 1.41 7.14 -12.00
N THR A 32 1.36 6.30 -10.98
CA THR A 32 1.03 6.73 -9.61
C THR A 32 2.14 7.53 -8.95
N LYS A 33 3.40 7.38 -9.40
CA LYS A 33 4.58 8.04 -8.81
C LYS A 33 4.67 7.90 -7.29
N GLY A 34 4.25 6.77 -6.72
CA GLY A 34 4.24 6.57 -5.27
C GLY A 34 3.17 7.36 -4.53
N ASP A 35 2.08 7.69 -5.20
CA ASP A 35 0.91 8.24 -4.55
C ASP A 35 0.02 7.12 -4.02
N ALA A 36 -0.11 7.05 -2.69
CA ALA A 36 -0.90 6.02 -2.02
C ALA A 36 -2.39 6.04 -2.43
N THR A 37 -2.93 7.21 -2.75
CA THR A 37 -4.34 7.35 -3.16
C THR A 37 -4.53 6.84 -4.58
N ALA A 38 -3.61 7.16 -5.49
CA ALA A 38 -3.65 6.64 -6.86
C ALA A 38 -3.52 5.10 -6.89
N ILE A 39 -2.60 4.55 -6.10
CA ILE A 39 -2.39 3.09 -5.96
C ILE A 39 -3.64 2.42 -5.39
N ALA A 40 -4.26 3.00 -4.36
CA ALA A 40 -5.53 2.49 -3.84
C ALA A 40 -6.63 2.51 -4.91
N GLY A 41 -6.73 3.59 -5.71
CA GLY A 41 -7.68 3.67 -6.81
C GLY A 41 -7.52 2.54 -7.85
N ILE A 42 -6.28 2.21 -8.20
CA ILE A 42 -6.00 1.08 -9.11
C ILE A 42 -6.44 -0.25 -8.48
N LEU A 43 -6.16 -0.47 -7.19
CA LEU A 43 -6.60 -1.67 -6.48
C LEU A 43 -8.13 -1.79 -6.45
N GLN A 44 -8.84 -0.69 -6.23
CA GLN A 44 -10.29 -0.66 -6.29
C GLN A 44 -10.81 -1.02 -7.69
N GLN A 45 -10.19 -0.50 -8.76
CA GLN A 45 -10.62 -0.76 -10.15
C GLN A 45 -10.24 -2.17 -10.65
N LYS A 46 -9.03 -2.65 -10.35
CA LYS A 46 -8.48 -3.91 -10.88
C LYS A 46 -8.89 -5.12 -10.07
N TYR A 47 -9.01 -4.97 -8.75
CA TYR A 47 -9.34 -6.06 -7.82
C TYR A 47 -10.72 -5.91 -7.19
N GLY A 48 -11.42 -4.80 -7.39
CA GLY A 48 -12.73 -4.57 -6.75
C GLY A 48 -12.63 -4.36 -5.23
N MET A 49 -11.46 -3.99 -4.72
CA MET A 49 -11.26 -3.82 -3.27
C MET A 49 -12.06 -2.64 -2.72
N ALA A 50 -12.44 -2.73 -1.44
CA ALA A 50 -13.00 -1.59 -0.73
C ALA A 50 -11.93 -0.51 -0.55
N LYS A 51 -12.34 0.77 -0.57
CA LYS A 51 -11.43 1.91 -0.41
C LYS A 51 -10.58 1.81 0.86
N ASP A 52 -11.19 1.36 1.95
CA ASP A 52 -10.55 1.16 3.24
C ASP A 52 -9.47 0.08 3.16
N GLU A 53 -9.83 -1.11 2.68
CA GLU A 53 -8.91 -2.24 2.50
C GLU A 53 -7.74 -1.90 1.56
N ALA A 54 -8.01 -1.23 0.43
CA ALA A 54 -6.97 -0.78 -0.48
C ALA A 54 -6.04 0.23 0.20
N SER A 55 -6.59 1.22 0.89
CA SER A 55 -5.80 2.22 1.62
C SER A 55 -4.94 1.59 2.71
N GLU A 56 -5.47 0.62 3.45
CA GLU A 56 -4.73 -0.10 4.49
C GLU A 56 -3.57 -0.91 3.92
N LYS A 57 -3.80 -1.67 2.84
CA LYS A 57 -2.76 -2.45 2.19
C LYS A 57 -1.65 -1.57 1.66
N VAL A 58 -2.01 -0.47 0.99
CA VAL A 58 -1.04 0.49 0.47
C VAL A 58 -0.29 1.16 1.61
N SER A 59 -0.99 1.65 2.63
CA SER A 59 -0.37 2.22 3.83
C SER A 59 0.61 1.25 4.48
N SER A 60 0.28 -0.04 4.57
CA SER A 60 1.14 -1.07 5.15
C SER A 60 2.45 -1.25 4.36
N VAL A 61 2.37 -1.30 3.02
CA VAL A 61 3.57 -1.37 2.18
C VAL A 61 4.42 -0.12 2.38
N PHE A 62 3.82 1.06 2.28
CA PHE A 62 4.53 2.33 2.40
C PHE A 62 5.13 2.53 3.78
N ALA A 63 4.44 2.10 4.83
CA ALA A 63 4.93 2.08 6.21
C ALA A 63 6.16 1.19 6.34
N LYS A 64 6.23 0.05 5.64
CA LYS A 64 7.41 -0.82 5.64
C LYS A 64 8.68 -0.12 5.16
N TYR A 65 8.57 0.78 4.18
CA TYR A 65 9.69 1.57 3.65
C TYR A 65 9.92 2.88 4.41
N ALA A 66 8.86 3.50 4.95
CA ALA A 66 8.95 4.71 5.76
C ALA A 66 9.46 4.43 7.19
N SER A 67 9.19 3.24 7.74
CA SER A 67 9.52 2.86 9.12
C SER A 67 10.91 2.26 9.30
N SER A 68 11.80 2.35 8.32
CA SER A 68 13.24 2.15 8.59
C SER A 68 13.79 3.13 9.65
N ALA A 69 12.99 4.12 10.09
CA ALA A 69 13.29 5.03 11.20
C ALA A 69 12.50 4.75 12.51
N ARG A 70 11.58 3.78 12.58
CA ARG A 70 10.76 3.57 13.81
C ARG A 70 10.21 2.15 13.91
N GLU A 71 11.00 1.23 14.45
CA GLU A 71 10.66 -0.17 14.77
C GLU A 71 9.62 -0.32 15.92
N SER A 72 8.74 0.65 16.19
CA SER A 72 7.77 0.54 17.29
C SER A 72 6.61 1.53 17.15
N LEU A 73 5.53 1.17 16.46
CA LEU A 73 4.18 1.65 16.81
C LEU A 73 3.09 0.84 16.08
N ASP A 74 2.35 0.05 16.86
CA ASP A 74 0.94 -0.33 16.69
C ASP A 74 0.51 -1.16 15.44
N LYS A 75 0.38 -2.48 15.63
CA LYS A 75 -0.72 -3.24 15.02
C LYS A 75 -1.95 -3.01 15.92
N PRO A 76 -3.15 -2.68 15.39
CA PRO A 76 -3.88 -3.66 14.60
C PRO A 76 -4.78 -3.06 13.51
N THR A 77 -4.71 -3.61 12.30
CA THR A 77 -5.86 -3.56 11.39
C THR A 77 -6.41 -4.98 11.31
N SER A 78 -7.57 -5.12 11.94
CA SER A 78 -8.39 -6.31 11.95
C SER A 78 -9.80 -5.81 11.72
N PRO A 79 -10.46 -6.10 10.58
CA PRO A 79 -11.88 -5.90 10.49
C PRO A 79 -12.53 -6.96 11.37
N SER A 80 -12.92 -6.53 12.57
CA SER A 80 -13.87 -7.12 13.50
C SER A 80 -14.73 -8.28 12.92
N ARG A 81 -14.31 -9.53 13.14
CA ARG A 81 -15.26 -10.64 13.29
C ARG A 81 -15.61 -10.74 14.77
N ARG A 82 -16.73 -10.14 15.15
CA ARG A 82 -17.45 -10.48 16.39
C ARG A 82 -17.84 -11.96 16.32
N PRO A 83 -17.45 -12.82 17.29
CA PRO A 83 -18.27 -13.95 17.65
C PRO A 83 -19.30 -13.42 18.67
N GLN A 84 -20.58 -13.42 18.31
CA GLN A 84 -21.62 -13.49 19.34
C GLN A 84 -22.27 -14.87 19.25
N GLN A 85 -22.12 -15.55 20.39
CA GLN A 85 -22.78 -16.73 20.94
C GLN A 85 -24.08 -17.14 20.25
#